data_AF-A0A382U1V3-F1
#
_entry.id   AF-A0A382U1V3-F1
#
_cell.length_a   1.000
_cell.length_b   1.000
_cell.length_c   1.000
_cell.angle_alpha   90.00
_cell.angle_beta   90.00
_cell.angle_gamma   90.00
#
_symmetry.space_group_name_H-M   'P 1'
#
loop_
_entity.id
_entity.type
_entity.pdbx_description
1 polymer ?
#
loop_
_entity_poly.entity_id
_entity_poly.type
_entity_poly.pdbx_seq_one_letter_code
_entity_poly.pdbx_strand_id
1 'polypeptide(L)'
;VNTLDSDLKVFFSRNVKGSEGEDLVEKQNAESGEMPVVSSETDAYGYTAENRHMVQSFLAGKRPEENFSDGLNVTELLMTAYMSAEQDKTISFPPPDLDTFIPAVARGEWNPKEN
;
A
#
# COMPACT_ATOMS: atom_id res chain seq x y z
N VAL A 1 -1.26 4.53 -20.20
CA VAL A 1 -0.24 5.47 -19.66
C VAL A 1 0.38 4.77 -18.47
N ASN A 2 1.69 4.55 -18.47
CA ASN A 2 2.38 3.84 -17.39
C ASN A 2 2.74 4.86 -16.30
N THR A 3 2.10 4.78 -15.14
CA THR A 3 2.31 5.68 -13.99
C THR A 3 3.59 5.39 -13.21
N LEU A 4 4.35 4.35 -13.59
CA LEU A 4 5.63 3.99 -12.97
C LEU A 4 6.84 4.59 -13.70
N ASP A 5 6.65 5.28 -14.82
CA ASP A 5 7.73 5.99 -15.51
C ASP A 5 7.80 7.42 -14.97
N SER A 6 8.86 7.73 -14.22
CA SER A 6 9.07 9.04 -13.63
C SER A 6 9.39 10.09 -14.69
N ASP A 7 8.75 11.27 -14.61
CA ASP A 7 8.97 12.41 -15.52
C ASP A 7 10.44 12.85 -15.63
N LEU A 8 11.24 12.62 -14.58
CA LEU A 8 12.65 12.93 -14.52
C LEU A 8 13.45 11.76 -13.97
N LYS A 9 14.54 11.38 -14.65
CA LYS A 9 15.51 10.38 -14.19
C LYS A 9 16.89 11.02 -14.06
N VAL A 10 17.59 10.71 -12.97
CA VAL A 10 18.99 11.11 -12.79
C VAL A 10 19.86 9.87 -12.91
N PHE A 11 20.77 9.89 -13.88
CA PHE A 11 21.79 8.85 -14.03
C PHE A 11 22.99 9.18 -13.14
N PHE A 12 23.31 8.29 -12.21
CA PHE A 12 24.46 8.43 -11.31
C PHE A 12 25.70 7.71 -11.83
N SER A 13 25.64 6.39 -12.05
CA SER A 13 26.78 5.58 -12.51
C SER A 13 26.38 4.14 -12.84
N ARG A 14 27.12 3.48 -13.73
CA ARG A 14 27.02 2.02 -13.97
C ARG A 14 27.82 1.17 -12.97
N ASN A 15 28.54 1.78 -12.04
CA ASN A 15 29.35 1.06 -11.04
C ASN A 15 28.53 0.75 -9.78
N VAL A 16 27.38 0.09 -9.95
CA VAL A 16 26.53 -0.37 -8.84
C VAL A 16 27.06 -1.72 -8.36
N LYS A 17 27.33 -1.85 -7.06
CA LYS A 17 27.77 -3.11 -6.43
C LYS A 17 26.74 -3.50 -5.37
N GLY A 18 25.97 -4.54 -5.64
CA GLY A 18 25.02 -5.15 -4.69
C GLY A 18 25.38 -6.60 -4.39
N SER A 19 24.94 -7.12 -3.24
CA SER A 19 25.03 -8.55 -2.92
C SER A 19 23.94 -9.34 -3.66
N GLU A 20 24.26 -10.51 -4.21
CA GLU A 20 23.28 -11.39 -4.86
C GLU A 20 22.09 -11.67 -3.93
N GLY A 21 20.86 -11.43 -4.42
CA GLY A 21 19.62 -11.71 -3.69
C GLY A 21 18.92 -10.50 -3.04
N GLU A 22 19.45 -9.28 -3.18
CA GLU A 22 18.71 -8.04 -2.89
C GLU A 22 17.83 -7.56 -4.07
N ASP A 23 17.73 -8.37 -5.13
CA ASP A 23 16.99 -8.14 -6.37
C ASP A 23 15.47 -8.23 -6.14
N LEU A 24 14.96 -7.41 -5.22
CA LEU A 24 13.54 -7.16 -5.11
C LEU A 24 13.11 -6.31 -6.31
N VAL A 25 11.93 -6.61 -6.86
CA VAL A 25 11.31 -5.92 -8.00
C VAL A 25 11.32 -4.38 -7.83
N GLU A 26 11.33 -3.91 -6.59
CA GLU A 26 11.39 -2.50 -6.20
C GLU A 26 12.71 -1.79 -6.51
N LYS A 27 13.82 -2.52 -6.73
CA LYS A 27 15.18 -1.94 -6.86
C LYS A 27 15.80 -2.06 -8.26
N GLN A 28 15.11 -2.63 -9.24
CA GLN A 28 15.67 -2.90 -10.59
C GLN A 28 16.19 -1.64 -11.31
N ASN A 29 15.54 -0.48 -11.15
CA ASN A 29 16.00 0.76 -11.78
C ASN A 29 17.34 1.27 -11.21
N ALA A 30 17.57 1.02 -9.92
CA ALA A 30 18.79 1.46 -9.24
C ALA A 30 20.04 0.68 -9.68
N GLU A 31 19.90 -0.51 -10.26
CA GLU A 31 21.01 -1.34 -10.76
C GLU A 31 21.69 -0.77 -12.01
N SER A 32 20.93 -0.06 -12.86
CA SER A 32 21.50 0.67 -13.99
C SER A 32 22.04 2.05 -13.61
N GLY A 33 21.94 2.43 -12.33
CA GLY A 33 22.29 3.75 -11.82
C GLY A 33 21.27 4.84 -12.15
N GLU A 34 20.07 4.46 -12.61
CA GLU A 34 18.98 5.39 -12.88
C GLU A 34 18.11 5.54 -11.63
N MET A 35 18.05 6.76 -11.10
CA MET A 35 17.15 7.08 -10.00
C MET A 35 15.98 7.93 -10.49
N PRO A 36 14.72 7.48 -10.29
CA PRO A 36 13.56 8.29 -10.58
C PRO A 36 13.50 9.48 -9.63
N VAL A 37 13.16 10.65 -10.14
CA VAL A 37 12.90 11.85 -9.35
C VAL A 37 11.40 12.12 -9.35
N VAL A 38 10.83 12.15 -8.15
CA VAL A 38 9.44 12.59 -7.95
C VAL A 38 9.47 14.08 -7.68
N SER A 39 9.04 14.88 -8.65
CA SER A 39 9.10 16.35 -8.61
C SER A 39 8.20 16.96 -7.54
N SER A 40 7.04 16.32 -7.29
CA SER A 40 6.09 16.65 -6.23
C SER A 40 5.40 15.38 -5.77
N GLU A 41 5.83 14.81 -4.64
CA GLU A 41 5.31 13.56 -4.11
C GLU A 41 3.82 13.66 -3.74
N THR A 42 3.40 14.81 -3.20
CA THR A 42 2.01 15.05 -2.80
C THR A 42 1.05 15.11 -3.98
N ASP A 43 1.52 15.54 -5.15
CA ASP A 43 0.72 15.57 -6.37
C ASP A 43 0.79 14.23 -7.11
N ALA A 44 1.98 13.62 -7.17
CA ALA A 44 2.19 12.31 -7.80
C ALA A 44 1.36 11.20 -7.13
N TYR A 45 1.22 11.24 -5.81
CA TYR A 45 0.37 10.33 -5.06
C TYR A 45 -1.07 10.81 -4.89
N GLY A 46 -1.44 11.96 -5.44
CA GLY A 46 -2.84 12.41 -5.48
C GLY A 46 -3.37 13.06 -4.19
N TYR A 47 -2.60 13.11 -3.10
CA TYR A 47 -3.03 13.69 -1.81
C TYR A 47 -3.58 15.12 -1.94
N THR A 48 -3.01 15.94 -2.83
CA THR A 48 -3.51 17.30 -3.07
C THR A 48 -4.93 17.30 -3.64
N ALA A 49 -5.24 16.36 -4.55
CA ALA A 49 -6.56 16.25 -5.15
C ALA A 49 -7.59 15.68 -4.16
N GLU A 50 -7.21 14.66 -3.40
CA GLU A 50 -8.05 14.05 -2.35
C GLU A 50 -8.44 15.07 -1.28
N ASN A 51 -7.46 15.84 -0.77
CA ASN A 51 -7.72 16.90 0.20
C ASN A 51 -8.66 17.97 -0.35
N ARG A 52 -8.47 18.36 -1.62
CA ARG A 52 -9.35 19.34 -2.28
C ARG A 52 -10.77 18.80 -2.38
N HIS A 53 -10.97 17.55 -2.77
CA HIS A 53 -12.28 16.90 -2.84
C HIS A 53 -13.01 16.92 -1.49
N MET A 54 -12.32 16.55 -0.42
CA MET A 54 -12.89 16.56 0.93
C MET A 54 -13.34 17.96 1.36
N VAL A 55 -12.50 18.98 1.12
CA VAL A 55 -12.83 20.38 1.42
C VAL A 55 -14.04 20.85 0.60
N GLN A 56 -14.07 20.56 -0.70
CA GLN A 56 -15.18 20.97 -1.58
C GLN A 56 -16.49 20.28 -1.19
N SER A 57 -16.43 18.98 -0.86
CA SER A 57 -17.58 18.22 -0.37
C SER A 57 -18.14 18.81 0.93
N PHE A 58 -17.25 19.16 1.87
CA PHE A 58 -17.63 19.81 3.13
C PHE A 58 -18.30 21.16 2.89
N LEU A 59 -17.71 22.03 2.07
CA LEU A 59 -18.27 23.35 1.75
C LEU A 59 -19.63 23.25 1.03
N ALA A 60 -19.81 22.22 0.20
CA ALA A 60 -21.06 21.96 -0.50
C ALA A 60 -22.14 21.27 0.38
N GLY A 61 -21.82 20.90 1.63
CA GLY A 61 -22.70 20.12 2.50
C GLY A 61 -23.04 18.74 1.92
N LYS A 62 -22.16 18.18 1.09
CA LYS A 62 -22.33 16.87 0.46
C LYS A 62 -21.44 15.83 1.14
N ARG A 63 -21.94 14.61 1.23
CA ARG A 63 -21.11 13.47 1.66
C ARG A 63 -20.03 13.23 0.59
N PRO A 64 -18.75 13.16 0.97
CA PRO A 64 -17.68 12.79 0.04
C PRO A 64 -17.85 11.35 -0.47
N GLU A 65 -17.20 11.04 -1.59
CA GLU A 65 -17.21 9.71 -2.19
C GLU A 65 -16.63 8.69 -1.19
N GLU A 66 -15.41 8.93 -0.70
CA GLU A 66 -14.76 8.13 0.34
C GLU A 66 -15.30 8.48 1.73
N ASN A 67 -15.67 7.46 2.49
CA ASN A 67 -16.24 7.62 3.81
C ASN A 67 -15.96 6.41 4.72
N PHE A 68 -16.51 6.44 5.94
CA PHE A 68 -16.26 5.37 6.92
C PHE A 68 -16.79 4.00 6.53
N SER A 69 -17.81 3.92 5.66
CA SER A 69 -18.28 2.63 5.13
C SER A 69 -17.22 1.99 4.24
N ASP A 70 -16.52 2.79 3.42
CA ASP A 70 -15.40 2.30 2.61
C ASP A 70 -14.23 1.87 3.50
N GLY A 71 -13.94 2.65 4.54
CA GLY A 71 -12.93 2.30 5.55
C GLY A 71 -13.25 0.97 6.27
N LEU A 72 -14.52 0.71 6.57
CA LEU A 72 -14.95 -0.56 7.15
C LEU A 72 -14.73 -1.71 6.16
N ASN A 73 -15.16 -1.57 4.90
CA ASN A 73 -14.99 -2.60 3.87
C ASN A 73 -13.50 -2.97 3.65
N VAL A 74 -12.61 -1.97 3.62
CA VAL A 74 -11.16 -2.18 3.52
C VAL A 74 -10.62 -2.91 4.75
N THR A 75 -11.10 -2.54 5.94
CA THR A 75 -10.70 -3.19 7.20
C THR A 75 -11.16 -4.64 7.22
N GLU A 76 -12.39 -4.94 6.81
CA GLU A 76 -12.91 -6.31 6.74
C GLU A 76 -12.09 -7.18 5.76
N LEU A 77 -11.71 -6.62 4.61
CA LEU A 77 -10.85 -7.31 3.65
C LEU A 77 -9.48 -7.64 4.27
N LEU A 78 -8.86 -6.65 4.95
CA LEU A 78 -7.57 -6.82 5.62
C LEU A 78 -7.64 -7.85 6.75
N MET A 79 -8.67 -7.79 7.60
CA MET A 79 -8.87 -8.75 8.69
C MET A 79 -9.13 -10.16 8.16
N THR A 80 -9.85 -10.29 7.05
CA THR A 80 -10.05 -11.58 6.37
C THR A 80 -8.73 -12.15 5.84
N ALA A 81 -7.84 -11.29 5.32
CA ALA A 81 -6.51 -11.70 4.88
C ALA A 81 -5.65 -12.20 6.05
N TYR A 82 -5.67 -11.51 7.19
CA TYR A 82 -5.01 -12.01 8.41
C TYR A 82 -5.59 -13.36 8.86
N MET A 83 -6.91 -13.50 8.87
CA MET A 83 -7.58 -14.74 9.23
C MET A 83 -7.20 -15.89 8.28
N SER A 84 -7.11 -15.61 6.98
CA SER A 84 -6.68 -16.57 5.95
C SER A 84 -5.23 -17.01 6.16
N ALA A 85 -4.33 -16.06 6.47
CA ALA A 85 -2.93 -16.33 6.75
C ALA A 85 -2.75 -17.17 8.04
N GLU A 86 -3.48 -16.86 9.11
CA GLU A 86 -3.40 -17.62 10.37
C GLU A 86 -3.99 -19.03 10.25
N GLN A 87 -4.97 -19.24 9.38
CA GLN A 87 -5.61 -20.54 9.16
C GLN A 87 -4.98 -21.34 8.01
N ASP A 88 -3.97 -20.78 7.33
CA ASP A 88 -3.30 -21.35 6.16
C ASP A 88 -4.28 -21.90 5.10
N LYS A 89 -5.34 -21.13 4.81
CA LYS A 89 -6.35 -21.53 3.81
C LYS A 89 -7.03 -20.33 3.18
N THR A 90 -7.54 -20.52 1.98
CA THR A 90 -8.44 -19.56 1.34
C THR A 90 -9.77 -19.49 2.10
N ILE A 91 -10.20 -18.29 2.45
CA ILE A 91 -11.45 -18.03 3.16
C ILE A 91 -12.41 -17.30 2.22
N SER A 92 -13.69 -17.71 2.24
CA SER A 92 -14.74 -17.02 1.50
C SER A 92 -15.09 -15.70 2.19
N PHE A 93 -15.15 -14.63 1.41
CA PHE A 93 -15.48 -13.30 1.91
C PHE A 93 -16.98 -12.98 1.69
N PRO A 94 -17.69 -12.45 2.71
CA PRO A 94 -17.22 -12.18 4.07
C PRO A 94 -17.21 -13.44 4.96
N PRO A 95 -16.18 -13.63 5.80
CA PRO A 95 -16.14 -14.74 6.74
C PRO A 95 -17.07 -14.53 7.94
N PRO A 96 -17.56 -15.61 8.58
CA PRO A 96 -18.26 -15.52 9.86
C PRO A 96 -17.31 -15.03 10.97
N ASP A 97 -17.88 -14.41 12.00
CA ASP A 97 -17.22 -14.01 13.25
C ASP A 97 -16.03 -13.03 13.10
N LEU A 98 -15.92 -12.35 11.94
CA LEU A 98 -14.85 -11.40 11.65
C LEU A 98 -14.81 -10.21 12.63
N ASP A 99 -15.96 -9.82 13.15
CA ASP A 99 -16.14 -8.71 14.10
C ASP A 99 -15.49 -8.97 15.47
N THR A 100 -15.28 -10.23 15.82
CA THR A 100 -14.61 -10.65 17.08
C THR A 100 -13.20 -11.18 16.87
N PHE A 101 -12.77 -11.36 15.62
CA PHE A 101 -11.44 -11.83 15.27
C PHE A 101 -10.38 -10.76 15.59
N ILE A 102 -9.39 -11.14 16.40
CA ILE A 102 -8.22 -10.31 16.70
C ILE A 102 -7.01 -11.05 16.12
N PRO A 103 -6.27 -10.52 15.13
CA PRO A 103 -5.15 -11.25 14.53
C PRO A 103 -3.94 -11.37 15.47
N ALA A 104 -3.12 -12.40 15.28
CA ALA A 104 -1.90 -12.69 16.04
C ALA A 104 -0.93 -11.51 16.08
N VAL A 105 -0.85 -10.73 14.99
CA VAL A 105 -0.05 -9.50 14.92
C VAL A 105 -0.56 -8.46 15.92
N ALA A 106 -1.88 -8.29 16.02
CA ALA A 106 -2.50 -7.38 17.00
C ALA A 106 -2.40 -7.91 18.44
N ARG A 107 -2.37 -9.24 18.62
CA ARG A 107 -2.11 -9.87 19.93
C ARG A 107 -0.64 -9.83 20.36
N GLY A 108 0.28 -9.51 19.44
CA GLY A 108 1.73 -9.55 19.68
C GLY A 108 2.32 -10.97 19.70
N GLU A 109 1.60 -11.95 19.17
CA GLU A 109 1.99 -13.37 19.13
C GLU A 109 2.65 -13.77 17.80
N TRP A 110 2.61 -12.89 16.79
CA TRP A 110 3.15 -13.20 15.47
C TRP A 110 4.69 -13.16 15.46
N ASN A 111 5.31 -14.28 15.05
CA ASN A 111 6.75 -14.39 14.85
C ASN A 111 7.09 -14.66 13.37
N PRO A 112 7.70 -13.70 12.64
CA PRO A 112 8.07 -13.88 11.24
C PRO A 112 9.19 -14.89 11.00
N LYS A 113 9.88 -15.35 12.05
CA LYS A 113 11.02 -16.28 11.94
C LYS A 113 10.64 -17.74 12.15
N GLU A 114 9.41 -18.02 12.54
CA GLU A 114 8.91 -19.37 12.84
C GLU A 114 8.17 -20.04 11.67
N ASN A 115 8.14 -19.38 10.50
CA ASN A 115 7.58 -19.93 9.25
C ASN A 115 8.65 -20.11 8.19
#